data_AF-A0A009MNP5-F1
#
_entry.id   AF-A0A009MNP5-F1
#
_cell.length_a   1.000
_cell.length_b   1.000
_cell.length_c   1.000
_cell.angle_alpha   90.00
_cell.angle_beta   90.00
_cell.angle_gamma   90.00
#
_symmetry.space_group_name_H-M   'P 1'
#
loop_
_entity.id
_entity.type
_entity.pdbx_description
1 polymer ?
#
loop_
_entity_poly.entity_id
_entity_poly.type
_entity_poly.pdbx_seq_one_letter_code
_entity_poly.pdbx_strand_id
1 'polypeptide(L)'
;MTFQYQVLANQLAHRIYQDELKPHQKLISLRDFARQHSISLSTAKSCYELLEARSARYLNGSIDLVYFDGQRYHIADYKSNYLGDDLADYRSDSIAQSMSLASYWLQAGLYLVALHRYLQVKMQDYQIEQHLGGATYLYLRGMNGEAEQGYYYWEPSVEFILRLDAILGYFAEDKIA
;
A
#
# COMPACT_ATOMS: atom_id res chain seq x y z
N MET A 1 1.15 20.30 23.86
CA MET A 1 2.36 20.99 23.39
C MET A 1 2.45 20.79 21.88
N THR A 2 2.47 21.87 21.10
CA THR A 2 2.59 21.80 19.63
C THR A 2 4.03 22.07 19.25
N PHE A 3 4.64 21.17 18.47
CA PHE A 3 6.02 21.36 18.04
C PHE A 3 6.09 22.43 16.93
N GLN A 4 7.18 23.20 16.91
CA GLN A 4 7.34 24.31 15.97
C GLN A 4 7.22 23.89 14.48
N TYR A 5 7.73 22.69 14.12
CA TYR A 5 7.60 22.17 12.76
C TYR A 5 6.14 21.89 12.36
N GLN A 6 5.27 21.53 13.31
CA GLN A 6 3.85 21.28 13.05
C GLN A 6 3.10 22.58 12.72
N VAL A 7 3.43 23.67 13.43
CA VAL A 7 2.87 25.00 13.17
C VAL A 7 3.26 25.47 11.77
N LEU A 8 4.53 25.35 11.41
CA LEU A 8 5.04 25.76 10.09
C LEU A 8 4.46 24.90 8.95
N ALA A 9 4.31 23.59 9.17
CA ALA A 9 3.66 22.69 8.22
C ALA A 9 2.19 23.05 8.01
N ASN A 10 1.45 23.39 9.08
CA ASN A 10 0.07 23.87 8.97
C ASN A 10 -0.03 25.17 8.16
N GLN A 11 0.88 26.12 8.38
CA GLN A 11 0.91 27.38 7.64
C GLN A 11 1.16 27.14 6.15
N LEU A 12 2.17 26.33 5.81
CA LEU A 12 2.45 25.98 4.41
C LEU A 12 1.28 25.23 3.75
N ALA A 13 0.66 24.27 4.46
CA ALA A 13 -0.51 23.56 3.96
C ALA A 13 -1.68 24.51 3.69
N HIS A 14 -1.95 25.47 4.59
CA HIS A 14 -2.99 26.46 4.38
C HIS A 14 -2.77 27.28 3.11
N ARG A 15 -1.53 27.71 2.85
CA ARG A 15 -1.18 28.44 1.63
C ARG A 15 -1.36 27.60 0.36
N ILE A 16 -1.13 26.29 0.42
CA ILE A 16 -1.44 25.37 -0.68
C ILE A 16 -2.96 25.30 -0.89
N TYR A 17 -3.76 25.16 0.17
CA TYR A 17 -5.22 25.07 0.07
C TYR A 17 -5.89 26.37 -0.39
N GLN A 18 -5.25 27.52 -0.17
CA GLN A 18 -5.71 28.83 -0.64
C GLN A 18 -5.17 29.20 -2.03
N ASP A 19 -4.56 28.25 -2.76
CA ASP A 19 -3.93 28.47 -4.07
C ASP A 19 -2.83 29.57 -4.10
N GLU A 20 -2.28 29.95 -2.93
CA GLU A 20 -1.15 30.89 -2.85
C GLU A 20 0.17 30.26 -3.35
N LEU A 21 0.26 28.93 -3.27
CA LEU A 21 1.34 28.13 -3.83
C LEU A 21 0.78 27.34 -5.01
N LYS A 22 1.30 27.59 -6.21
CA LYS A 22 0.80 26.93 -7.43
C LYS A 22 1.25 25.47 -7.51
N PRO A 23 0.48 24.58 -8.15
CA PRO A 23 0.95 23.24 -8.50
C PRO A 23 2.30 23.29 -9.22
N HIS A 24 3.19 22.36 -8.88
CA HIS A 24 4.58 22.26 -9.39
C HIS A 24 5.53 23.42 -9.04
N GLN A 25 5.09 24.39 -8.24
CA GLN A 25 5.99 25.40 -7.67
C GLN A 25 6.96 24.74 -6.70
N LYS A 26 8.27 24.85 -6.97
CA LYS A 26 9.29 24.36 -6.05
C LYS A 26 9.24 25.18 -4.76
N LEU A 27 9.16 24.48 -3.63
CA LEU A 27 9.42 25.09 -2.33
C LEU A 27 10.89 25.54 -2.25
N ILE A 28 11.15 26.54 -1.40
CA ILE A 28 12.53 27.01 -1.15
C ILE A 28 13.38 25.92 -0.52
N SER A 29 14.71 26.05 -0.59
CA SER A 29 15.60 25.03 -0.04
C SER A 29 15.41 24.90 1.47
N LEU A 30 15.68 23.72 2.04
CA LEU A 30 15.64 23.51 3.50
C LEU A 30 16.52 24.52 4.25
N ARG A 31 17.65 24.93 3.67
CA ARG A 31 18.56 25.93 4.25
C ARG A 31 17.93 27.32 4.29
N ASP A 32 17.31 27.75 3.19
CA ASP A 32 16.68 29.06 3.11
C ASP A 32 15.43 29.12 3.98
N PHE A 33 14.65 28.03 4.02
CA PHE A 33 13.51 27.89 4.91
C PHE A 33 13.93 27.97 6.38
N ALA A 34 14.98 27.25 6.76
CA ALA A 34 15.51 27.29 8.12
C ALA A 34 15.95 28.70 8.53
N ARG A 35 16.65 29.41 7.62
CA ARG A 35 17.09 30.79 7.84
C ARG A 35 15.92 31.77 7.95
N GLN A 36 14.94 31.67 7.07
CA GLN A 36 13.77 32.56 7.03
C GLN A 36 12.93 32.47 8.31
N HIS A 37 12.82 31.26 8.89
CA HIS A 37 12.02 31.02 10.08
C HIS A 37 12.83 30.95 11.38
N SER A 38 14.15 31.21 11.33
CA SER A 38 15.06 31.12 12.47
C SER A 38 14.97 29.78 13.21
N ILE A 39 14.96 28.68 12.46
CA ILE A 39 14.88 27.31 12.97
C ILE A 39 16.11 26.48 12.55
N SER A 40 16.28 25.31 13.16
CA SER A 40 17.30 24.35 12.74
C SER A 40 16.94 23.68 11.41
N LEU A 41 17.95 23.15 10.73
CA LEU A 41 17.75 22.33 9.53
C LEU A 41 16.91 21.08 9.78
N SER A 42 17.03 20.46 10.98
CA SER A 42 16.22 19.29 11.33
C SER A 42 14.75 19.66 11.48
N THR A 43 14.43 20.80 12.10
CA THR A 43 13.04 21.30 12.20
C THR A 43 12.47 21.65 10.83
N ALA A 44 13.27 22.25 9.94
CA ALA A 44 12.87 22.51 8.56
C ALA A 44 12.58 21.22 7.77
N LYS A 45 13.44 20.20 7.93
CA LYS A 45 13.26 18.87 7.31
C LYS A 45 11.97 18.20 7.80
N SER A 46 11.73 18.15 9.11
CA SER A 46 10.51 17.57 9.68
C SER A 46 9.24 18.29 9.26
N CYS A 47 9.31 19.61 8.97
CA CYS A 47 8.19 20.36 8.41
C CYS A 47 7.82 19.85 7.00
N TYR A 48 8.82 19.65 6.12
CA TYR A 48 8.59 19.20 4.74
C TYR A 48 8.15 17.74 4.69
N GLU A 49 8.74 16.88 5.52
CA GLU A 49 8.31 15.48 5.65
C GLU A 49 6.85 15.38 6.15
N LEU A 50 6.45 16.23 7.10
CA LEU A 50 5.07 16.27 7.57
C LEU A 50 4.09 16.77 6.49
N LEU A 51 4.50 17.77 5.70
CA LEU A 51 3.71 18.25 4.56
C LEU A 51 3.54 17.16 3.50
N GLU A 52 4.64 16.48 3.15
CA GLU A 52 4.64 15.37 2.20
C GLU A 52 3.70 14.26 2.69
N ALA A 53 3.87 13.82 3.94
CA ALA A 53 3.04 12.78 4.55
C ALA A 53 1.54 13.14 4.57
N ARG A 54 1.20 14.42 4.77
CA ARG A 54 -0.20 14.89 4.71
C ARG A 54 -0.74 15.05 3.30
N SER A 55 0.14 15.30 2.34
CA SER A 55 -0.20 15.39 0.92
C SER A 55 -0.14 14.04 0.21
N ALA A 56 0.34 12.99 0.87
CA ALA A 56 0.48 11.67 0.30
C ALA A 56 -0.91 11.10 -0.03
N ARG A 57 -1.29 11.22 -1.30
CA ARG A 57 -2.49 10.61 -1.89
C ARG A 57 -2.20 9.27 -2.57
N TYR A 58 -0.98 8.75 -2.41
CA TYR A 58 -0.51 7.57 -3.13
C TYR A 58 0.02 6.53 -2.14
N LEU A 59 -0.40 5.28 -2.35
CA LEU A 59 0.12 4.11 -1.66
C LEU A 59 1.08 3.40 -2.61
N ASN A 60 2.34 3.26 -2.21
CA ASN A 60 3.35 2.55 -2.99
C ASN A 60 3.57 1.15 -2.44
N GLY A 61 3.76 0.18 -3.34
CA GLY A 61 4.08 -1.20 -3.02
C GLY A 61 4.61 -1.93 -4.25
N SER A 62 5.20 -3.10 -4.04
CA SER A 62 5.72 -3.96 -5.09
C SER A 62 5.12 -5.35 -4.91
N ILE A 63 4.55 -5.90 -5.97
CA ILE A 63 4.06 -7.28 -6.01
C ILE A 63 5.18 -8.13 -6.58
N ASP A 64 5.61 -9.17 -5.85
CA ASP A 64 6.73 -10.02 -6.28
C ASP A 64 6.42 -10.77 -7.59
N LEU A 65 5.22 -11.34 -7.68
CA LEU A 65 4.77 -12.09 -8.85
C LEU A 65 3.29 -11.84 -9.13
N VAL A 66 2.99 -11.58 -10.40
CA VAL A 66 1.63 -11.72 -10.96
C VAL A 66 1.67 -12.89 -11.93
N TYR A 67 0.72 -13.82 -11.83
CA TYR A 67 0.66 -14.98 -12.71
C TYR A 67 -0.77 -15.23 -13.22
N PHE A 68 -0.87 -15.89 -14.37
CA PHE A 68 -2.13 -16.34 -14.96
C PHE A 68 -2.18 -17.87 -14.87
N ASP A 69 -3.24 -18.41 -14.28
CA ASP A 69 -3.38 -19.87 -14.06
C ASP A 69 -4.03 -20.60 -15.25
N GLY A 70 -4.35 -19.88 -16.33
CA GLY A 70 -5.12 -20.38 -17.46
C GLY A 70 -6.55 -19.83 -17.51
N GLN A 71 -7.04 -19.26 -16.40
CA GLN A 71 -8.39 -18.68 -16.28
C GLN A 71 -8.36 -17.30 -15.62
N ARG A 72 -7.61 -17.12 -14.54
CA ARG A 72 -7.60 -15.92 -13.70
C ARG A 72 -6.18 -15.40 -13.45
N TYR A 73 -6.08 -14.11 -13.14
CA TYR A 73 -4.85 -13.44 -12.74
C TYR A 73 -4.75 -13.39 -11.22
N HIS A 74 -3.60 -13.81 -10.70
CA HIS A 74 -3.32 -13.95 -9.28
C HIS A 74 -2.05 -13.19 -8.91
N ILE A 75 -1.86 -12.98 -7.61
CA ILE A 75 -0.57 -12.54 -7.07
C ILE A 75 0.09 -13.67 -6.26
N ALA A 76 1.43 -13.64 -6.20
CA ALA A 76 2.18 -14.37 -5.20
C ALA A 76 3.24 -13.48 -4.54
N ASP A 77 3.55 -13.76 -3.28
CA ASP A 77 4.56 -13.07 -2.47
C ASP A 77 5.44 -14.10 -1.75
N TYR A 78 6.76 -13.89 -1.81
CA TYR A 78 7.73 -14.82 -1.22
C TYR A 78 8.11 -14.38 0.21
N LYS A 79 7.92 -15.29 1.17
CA LYS A 79 8.22 -15.07 2.57
C LYS A 79 9.34 -15.99 3.05
N SER A 80 10.38 -15.40 3.63
CA SER A 80 11.50 -16.12 4.26
C SER A 80 11.34 -16.26 5.78
N ASN A 81 10.12 -16.03 6.30
CA ASN A 81 9.78 -16.07 7.72
C ASN A 81 10.14 -17.43 8.33
N TYR A 82 10.63 -17.41 9.56
CA TYR A 82 10.92 -18.61 10.34
C TYR A 82 9.72 -18.94 11.24
N LEU A 83 9.15 -20.14 11.07
CA LEU A 83 8.04 -20.66 11.88
C LEU A 83 8.45 -21.77 12.84
N GLY A 84 9.60 -22.38 12.58
CA GLY A 84 10.20 -23.47 13.34
C GLY A 84 11.16 -24.28 12.48
N ASP A 85 11.67 -25.36 13.05
CA ASP A 85 12.70 -26.22 12.45
C ASP A 85 12.09 -27.36 11.62
N ASP A 86 10.83 -27.73 11.88
CA ASP A 86 10.16 -28.85 11.24
C ASP A 86 9.26 -28.42 10.09
N LEU A 87 9.06 -29.29 9.09
CA LEU A 87 8.09 -29.06 8.00
C LEU A 87 6.67 -28.83 8.52
N ALA A 88 6.33 -29.44 9.67
CA ALA A 88 5.03 -29.28 10.32
C ALA A 88 4.75 -27.83 10.76
N ASP A 89 5.79 -27.04 11.04
CA ASP A 89 5.69 -25.63 11.41
C ASP A 89 5.27 -24.74 10.24
N TYR A 90 5.33 -25.26 9.00
CA TYR A 90 4.96 -24.58 7.78
C TYR A 90 3.72 -25.19 7.10
N ARG A 91 2.85 -25.83 7.89
CA ARG A 91 1.51 -26.22 7.43
C ARG A 91 0.60 -25.00 7.33
N SER A 92 -0.49 -25.15 6.56
CA SER A 92 -1.49 -24.09 6.31
C SER A 92 -1.91 -23.34 7.58
N ASP A 93 -2.21 -24.02 8.68
CA ASP A 93 -2.68 -23.38 9.92
C ASP A 93 -1.60 -22.49 10.58
N SER A 94 -0.36 -22.97 10.64
CA SER A 94 0.79 -22.22 11.18
C SER A 94 1.11 -21.01 10.31
N ILE A 95 1.03 -21.15 8.99
CA ILE A 95 1.19 -20.04 8.05
C ILE A 95 0.05 -19.04 8.21
N ALA A 96 -1.20 -19.48 8.31
CA ALA A 96 -2.36 -18.60 8.51
C ALA A 96 -2.24 -17.78 9.81
N GLN A 97 -1.74 -18.40 10.89
CA GLN A 97 -1.47 -17.71 12.14
C GLN A 97 -0.35 -16.66 11.97
N SER A 98 0.74 -17.03 11.30
CA SER A 98 1.84 -16.11 10.97
C SER A 98 1.34 -14.92 10.14
N MET A 99 0.54 -15.16 9.11
CA MET A 99 -0.05 -14.12 8.27
C MET A 99 -0.95 -13.18 9.06
N SER A 100 -1.72 -13.70 10.02
CA SER A 100 -2.57 -12.88 10.89
C SER A 100 -1.74 -11.96 11.77
N LEU A 101 -0.69 -12.51 12.42
CA LEU A 101 0.23 -11.73 13.28
C LEU A 101 0.99 -10.65 12.51
N ALA A 102 1.41 -10.95 11.28
CA ALA A 102 2.16 -10.03 10.44
C ALA A 102 1.26 -9.09 9.61
N SER A 103 -0.06 -9.18 9.74
CA SER A 103 -1.04 -8.43 8.95
C SER A 103 -0.90 -8.59 7.43
N TYR A 104 -0.40 -9.75 6.97
CA TYR A 104 -0.22 -10.03 5.54
C TYR A 104 -1.54 -10.11 4.78
N TRP A 105 -2.67 -10.37 5.45
CA TRP A 105 -4.01 -10.28 4.87
C TRP A 105 -4.34 -8.87 4.34
N LEU A 106 -3.92 -7.82 5.06
CA LEU A 106 -4.09 -6.44 4.59
C LEU A 106 -3.21 -6.17 3.37
N GLN A 107 -1.95 -6.63 3.40
CA GLN A 107 -1.03 -6.49 2.27
C GLN A 107 -1.60 -7.19 1.01
N ALA A 108 -2.09 -8.41 1.17
CA ALA A 108 -2.73 -9.18 0.10
C ALA A 108 -3.95 -8.45 -0.49
N GLY A 109 -4.81 -7.88 0.37
CA GLY A 109 -5.99 -7.14 -0.07
C GLY A 109 -5.63 -5.90 -0.87
N LEU A 110 -4.63 -5.13 -0.41
CA LEU A 110 -4.13 -3.95 -1.11
C LEU A 110 -3.52 -4.31 -2.47
N TYR A 111 -2.79 -5.42 -2.56
CA TYR A 111 -2.21 -5.89 -3.83
C TYR A 111 -3.27 -6.40 -4.80
N LEU A 112 -4.29 -7.09 -4.31
CA LEU A 112 -5.42 -7.52 -5.14
C LEU A 112 -6.24 -6.33 -5.66
N VAL A 113 -6.44 -5.28 -4.87
CA VAL A 113 -7.03 -4.02 -5.36
C VAL A 113 -6.16 -3.36 -6.42
N ALA A 114 -4.84 -3.34 -6.22
CA ALA A 114 -3.92 -2.79 -7.22
C ALA A 114 -3.99 -3.58 -8.55
N LEU A 115 -4.02 -4.92 -8.47
CA LEU A 115 -4.17 -5.80 -9.63
C LEU A 115 -5.53 -5.62 -10.30
N HIS A 116 -6.62 -5.53 -9.52
CA HIS A 116 -7.97 -5.24 -10.00
C HIS A 116 -8.00 -3.95 -10.84
N ARG A 117 -7.52 -2.83 -10.29
CA ARG A 117 -7.43 -1.55 -11.00
C ARG A 117 -6.57 -1.63 -12.25
N TYR A 118 -5.45 -2.35 -12.18
CA TYR A 118 -4.56 -2.54 -13.32
C TYR A 118 -5.25 -3.28 -14.46
N LEU A 119 -5.90 -4.41 -14.16
CA LEU A 119 -6.63 -5.21 -15.15
C LEU A 119 -7.80 -4.44 -15.75
N GLN A 120 -8.56 -3.69 -14.95
CA GLN A 120 -9.65 -2.84 -15.44
C GLN A 120 -9.19 -1.82 -16.49
N VAL A 121 -7.95 -1.32 -16.38
CA VAL A 121 -7.36 -0.38 -17.34
C VAL A 121 -6.78 -1.09 -18.57
N LYS A 122 -6.22 -2.30 -18.39
CA LYS A 122 -5.39 -2.96 -19.41
C LYS A 122 -6.12 -4.02 -20.23
N MET A 123 -7.17 -4.61 -19.68
CA MET A 123 -7.90 -5.69 -20.31
C MET A 123 -9.25 -5.18 -20.81
N GLN A 124 -9.49 -5.38 -22.10
CA GLN A 124 -10.81 -5.16 -22.68
C GLN A 124 -11.80 -6.20 -22.12
N ASP A 125 -13.02 -5.77 -21.82
CA ASP A 125 -14.10 -6.63 -21.28
C ASP A 125 -13.77 -7.31 -19.93
N TYR A 126 -12.94 -6.66 -19.11
CA TYR A 126 -12.60 -7.15 -17.77
C TYR A 126 -13.84 -7.33 -16.87
N GLN A 127 -14.01 -8.53 -16.32
CA GLN A 127 -14.99 -8.87 -15.30
C GLN A 127 -14.26 -9.44 -14.09
N ILE A 128 -14.47 -8.85 -12.90
CA ILE A 128 -13.71 -9.21 -11.70
C ILE A 128 -13.94 -10.66 -11.29
N GLU A 129 -15.17 -11.16 -11.43
CA GLU A 129 -15.59 -12.53 -11.11
C GLU A 129 -14.90 -13.58 -11.99
N GLN A 130 -14.54 -13.21 -13.22
CA GLN A 130 -13.99 -14.13 -14.21
C GLN A 130 -12.47 -14.05 -14.30
N HIS A 131 -11.89 -12.88 -14.02
CA HIS A 131 -10.48 -12.61 -14.34
C HIS A 131 -9.60 -12.36 -13.12
N LEU A 132 -10.15 -11.97 -11.96
CA LEU A 132 -9.36 -11.78 -10.75
C LEU A 132 -9.38 -13.04 -9.89
N GLY A 133 -8.20 -13.53 -9.56
CA GLY A 133 -7.98 -14.62 -8.62
C GLY A 133 -7.57 -14.12 -7.23
N GLY A 134 -7.07 -15.03 -6.41
CA GLY A 134 -6.58 -14.75 -5.06
C GLY A 134 -5.09 -14.43 -4.96
N ALA A 135 -4.60 -14.47 -3.72
CA ALA A 135 -3.22 -14.23 -3.35
C ALA A 135 -2.57 -15.46 -2.71
N THR A 136 -1.35 -15.76 -3.14
CA THR A 136 -0.56 -16.89 -2.64
C THR A 136 0.65 -16.38 -1.87
N TYR A 137 0.78 -16.77 -0.60
CA TYR A 137 1.97 -16.49 0.20
C TYR A 137 2.85 -17.74 0.26
N LEU A 138 4.05 -17.64 -0.30
CA LEU A 138 5.00 -18.74 -0.47
C LEU A 138 6.06 -18.67 0.63
N TYR A 139 5.89 -19.49 1.67
CA TYR A 139 6.84 -19.58 2.78
C TYR A 139 7.98 -20.51 2.40
N LEU A 140 9.03 -19.92 1.83
CA LEU A 140 10.13 -20.63 1.15
C LEU A 140 10.79 -21.73 2.00
N ARG A 141 10.91 -21.52 3.31
CA ARG A 141 11.50 -22.51 4.24
C ARG A 141 10.67 -23.77 4.41
N GLY A 142 9.37 -23.67 4.17
CA GLY A 142 8.44 -24.77 4.29
C GLY A 142 8.16 -25.51 2.99
N MET A 143 8.61 -25.00 1.84
CA MET A 143 8.34 -25.60 0.54
C MET A 143 9.30 -26.76 0.25
N ASN A 144 8.75 -27.93 -0.06
CA ASN A 144 9.50 -29.15 -0.34
C ASN A 144 9.07 -29.86 -1.65
N GLY A 145 8.15 -29.27 -2.41
CA GLY A 145 7.60 -29.84 -3.64
C GLY A 145 6.35 -30.72 -3.44
N GLU A 146 5.96 -31.02 -2.20
CA GLU A 146 4.71 -31.70 -1.90
C GLU A 146 3.52 -30.73 -1.94
N ALA A 147 2.33 -31.26 -2.22
CA ALA A 147 1.10 -30.48 -2.17
C ALA A 147 0.82 -29.99 -0.75
N GLU A 148 0.11 -28.84 -0.64
CA GLU A 148 -0.35 -28.25 0.63
C GLU A 148 0.75 -27.89 1.65
N GLN A 149 2.01 -27.80 1.20
CA GLN A 149 3.16 -27.60 2.07
C GLN A 149 3.90 -26.29 1.74
N GLY A 150 4.12 -25.44 2.76
CA GLY A 150 4.91 -24.22 2.61
C GLY A 150 4.23 -23.06 1.88
N TYR A 151 2.90 -23.08 1.71
CA TYR A 151 2.17 -21.94 1.19
C TYR A 151 0.79 -21.78 1.82
N TYR A 152 0.22 -20.59 1.66
CA TYR A 152 -1.17 -20.32 1.97
C TYR A 152 -1.82 -19.55 0.82
N TYR A 153 -2.99 -20.00 0.40
CA TYR A 153 -3.79 -19.34 -0.63
C TYR A 153 -4.99 -18.65 0.00
N TRP A 154 -5.18 -17.38 -0.31
CA TRP A 154 -6.32 -16.59 0.15
C TRP A 154 -7.06 -15.97 -1.03
N GLU A 155 -8.34 -16.29 -1.16
CA GLU A 155 -9.23 -15.70 -2.16
C GLU A 155 -10.34 -14.91 -1.42
N PRO A 156 -10.22 -13.57 -1.31
CA PRO A 156 -11.28 -12.76 -0.75
C PRO A 156 -12.49 -12.73 -1.69
N SER A 157 -13.67 -12.43 -1.13
CA SER A 157 -14.85 -12.21 -1.97
C SER A 157 -14.66 -10.97 -2.87
N VAL A 158 -15.32 -11.00 -4.03
CA VAL A 158 -15.39 -9.83 -4.93
C VAL A 158 -15.89 -8.60 -4.20
N GLU A 159 -16.91 -8.75 -3.34
CA GLU A 159 -17.43 -7.67 -2.53
C GLU A 159 -16.37 -7.06 -1.61
N PHE A 160 -15.50 -7.87 -0.99
CA PHE A 160 -14.42 -7.37 -0.16
C PHE A 160 -13.46 -6.48 -0.98
N ILE A 161 -13.05 -6.93 -2.17
CA ILE A 161 -12.16 -6.17 -3.06
C ILE A 161 -12.82 -4.85 -3.48
N LEU A 162 -14.08 -4.89 -3.92
CA LEU A 162 -14.79 -3.68 -4.36
C LEU A 162 -15.02 -2.68 -3.21
N ARG A 163 -15.32 -3.15 -1.99
CA ARG A 163 -15.46 -2.27 -0.82
C ARG A 163 -14.12 -1.67 -0.41
N LEU A 164 -13.05 -2.46 -0.42
CA LEU A 164 -11.70 -1.97 -0.11
C LEU A 164 -11.24 -0.95 -1.18
N ASP A 165 -11.51 -1.24 -2.45
CA ASP A 165 -11.25 -0.34 -3.56
C ASP A 165 -11.97 1.00 -3.37
N ALA A 166 -13.25 0.97 -2.99
CA ALA A 166 -14.04 2.17 -2.71
C ALA A 166 -13.50 2.96 -1.51
N ILE A 167 -13.06 2.31 -0.43
CA ILE A 167 -12.42 2.96 0.73
C ILE A 167 -11.12 3.67 0.33
N LEU A 168 -10.35 3.06 -0.58
CA LEU A 168 -9.11 3.62 -1.10
C LEU A 168 -9.34 4.63 -2.24
N GLY A 169 -10.56 4.68 -2.77
CA GLY A 169 -11.01 5.66 -3.74
C GLY A 169 -11.25 7.02 -3.10
N TYR A 170 -11.08 8.08 -3.88
CA TYR A 170 -11.38 9.44 -3.42
C TYR A 170 -12.87 9.72 -3.65
N PHE A 171 -13.60 10.19 -2.63
CA PHE A 171 -14.78 11.00 -2.88
C PHE A 171 -14.27 12.31 -3.48
N ALA A 172 -14.36 12.45 -4.81
CA ALA A 172 -14.38 13.78 -5.37
C ALA A 172 -15.62 14.44 -4.77
N GLU A 173 -15.44 15.31 -3.78
CA GLU A 173 -16.38 16.41 -3.62
C GLU A 173 -16.41 17.05 -5.00
N ASP A 174 -17.50 16.84 -5.72
CA ASP A 174 -17.83 17.65 -6.88
C ASP A 174 -17.58 19.08 -6.45
N LYS A 175 -16.57 19.71 -7.05
CA LYS A 175 -16.43 21.15 -6.97
C LYS A 175 -17.70 21.68 -7.61
N ILE A 176 -18.71 21.96 -6.78
CA ILE A 176 -19.92 22.68 -7.18
C ILE A 176 -19.39 23.95 -7.81
N ALA A 177 -19.62 24.03 -9.13
CA ALA A 177 -19.28 25.15 -9.98
C ALA A 177 -19.98 26.44 -9.52
#